data_AF-Q13M70-F1
#
_entry.id   AF-Q13M70-F1
#
_cell.length_a   1.000
_cell.length_b   1.000
_cell.length_c   1.000
_cell.angle_alpha   90.00
_cell.angle_beta   90.00
_cell.angle_gamma   90.00
#
_symmetry.space_group_name_H-M   'P 1'
#
loop_
_entity.id
_entity.type
_entity.pdbx_description
1 polymer ?
#
loop_
_entity_poly.entity_id
_entity_poly.type
_entity_poly.pdbx_seq_one_letter_code
_entity_poly.pdbx_strand_id
1 'polypeptide(L)'
;MSLIVMAKRALIAAAVAVCTHPVIAQSIDLDKPLIIAKQGSFFAGGRDIESDTLSTLPQAEPKGTVTVEQMYVQYQVPVHANSASVVFIHGCCLTGAEWETTPDGRTGWAEYFRSSKRPSSGCTEIRIC
;
A
#
# COMPACT_ATOMS: atom_id res chain seq x y z
N MET A 1 58.94 -16.13 3.89
CA MET A 1 57.71 -15.35 3.62
C MET A 1 56.80 -15.51 4.82
N SER A 2 56.70 -14.48 5.67
CA SER A 2 56.27 -14.64 7.08
C SER A 2 54.77 -14.97 7.21
N LEU A 3 54.40 -15.84 8.15
CA LEU A 3 53.01 -16.26 8.43
C LEU A 3 52.04 -15.08 8.60
N ILE A 4 52.55 -13.94 9.07
CA ILE A 4 51.82 -12.68 9.27
C ILE A 4 51.26 -12.11 7.94
N VAL A 5 51.96 -12.33 6.81
CA VAL A 5 51.54 -11.84 5.48
C VAL A 5 50.42 -12.70 4.90
N MET A 6 50.42 -14.01 5.16
CA MET A 6 49.33 -14.92 4.77
C MET A 6 48.06 -14.68 5.59
N ALA A 7 48.18 -14.43 6.91
CA ALA A 7 47.04 -14.14 7.78
C ALA A 7 46.34 -12.81 7.41
N LYS A 8 47.09 -11.76 7.06
CA LYS A 8 46.51 -10.48 6.59
C LYS A 8 45.81 -10.61 5.24
N ARG A 9 46.31 -11.44 4.32
CA ARG A 9 45.66 -11.70 3.02
C ARG A 9 44.38 -12.52 3.18
N ALA A 10 44.36 -13.49 4.11
CA ALA A 10 43.17 -14.27 4.43
C ALA A 10 42.05 -13.43 5.07
N LEU A 11 42.39 -12.49 5.96
CA LEU A 11 41.38 -11.61 6.58
C LEU A 11 40.75 -10.61 5.59
N ILE A 12 41.50 -10.11 4.61
CA ILE A 12 40.97 -9.17 3.61
C ILE A 12 40.01 -9.89 2.64
N ALA A 13 40.26 -11.17 2.32
CA ALA A 13 39.37 -11.95 1.46
C ALA A 13 38.02 -12.28 2.13
N ALA A 14 37.99 -12.46 3.45
CA ALA A 14 36.77 -12.78 4.19
C ALA A 14 35.82 -11.57 4.35
N ALA A 15 36.35 -10.35 4.40
CA ALA A 15 35.54 -9.14 4.56
C ALA A 15 34.78 -8.72 3.29
N VAL A 16 35.23 -9.13 2.10
CA VAL A 16 34.58 -8.81 0.82
C VAL A 16 33.40 -9.76 0.52
N ALA A 17 33.36 -10.94 1.14
CA ALA A 17 32.34 -11.96 0.89
C ALA A 17 31.00 -11.73 1.62
N VAL A 18 30.92 -10.79 2.57
CA VAL A 18 29.70 -10.56 3.38
C VAL A 18 28.70 -9.62 2.66
N CYS A 19 29.14 -8.91 1.61
CA CYS A 19 28.31 -7.93 0.90
C CYS A 19 27.50 -8.51 -0.27
N THR A 20 27.63 -9.80 -0.59
CA THR A 20 26.85 -10.46 -1.66
C THR A 20 25.68 -11.23 -1.08
N HIS A 21 24.77 -10.54 -0.39
CA HIS A 21 23.44 -11.11 -0.17
C HIS A 21 22.67 -10.95 -1.50
N PRO A 22 22.25 -12.04 -2.17
CA PRO A 22 21.33 -11.89 -3.28
C PRO A 22 20.07 -11.20 -2.74
N VAL A 23 19.77 -10.02 -3.25
CA VAL A 23 18.45 -9.41 -3.09
C VAL A 23 17.50 -10.30 -3.87
N ILE A 24 16.93 -11.31 -3.20
CA ILE A 24 15.85 -12.10 -3.77
C ILE A 24 14.65 -11.16 -3.84
N ALA A 25 14.34 -10.68 -5.03
CA ALA A 25 13.05 -10.08 -5.29
C ALA A 25 11.98 -11.10 -4.90
N GLN A 26 11.14 -10.76 -3.92
CA GLN A 26 10.01 -11.60 -3.55
C GLN A 26 9.07 -11.64 -4.76
N SER A 27 9.15 -12.70 -5.57
CA SER A 27 8.21 -12.90 -6.67
C SER A 27 6.85 -13.26 -6.07
N ILE A 28 5.90 -12.34 -6.20
CA ILE A 28 4.50 -12.75 -6.12
C ILE A 28 4.23 -13.54 -7.39
N ASP A 29 3.80 -14.79 -7.20
CA ASP A 29 3.17 -15.59 -8.23
C ASP A 29 1.79 -14.99 -8.51
N LEU A 30 1.75 -14.03 -9.45
CA LEU A 30 0.53 -13.37 -9.93
C LEU A 30 -0.29 -14.27 -10.85
N ASP A 31 0.20 -15.47 -11.17
CA ASP A 31 -0.51 -16.40 -12.07
C ASP A 31 -1.72 -17.05 -11.38
N LYS A 32 -1.88 -16.85 -10.07
CA LYS A 32 -3.02 -17.34 -9.29
C LYS A 32 -4.05 -16.24 -9.01
N PRO A 33 -5.35 -16.49 -9.25
CA PRO A 33 -6.40 -15.53 -8.94
C PRO A 33 -6.42 -15.12 -7.46
N LEU A 34 -6.56 -13.82 -7.19
CA LEU A 34 -6.82 -13.30 -5.86
C LEU A 34 -8.30 -13.52 -5.51
N ILE A 35 -8.58 -14.35 -4.49
CA ILE A 35 -9.95 -14.60 -4.03
C ILE A 35 -10.30 -13.66 -2.87
N ILE A 36 -11.25 -12.77 -3.12
CA ILE A 36 -11.73 -11.75 -2.16
C ILE A 36 -13.05 -12.24 -1.56
N ALA A 37 -13.15 -12.28 -0.23
CA ALA A 37 -14.38 -12.62 0.47
C ALA A 37 -15.37 -11.45 0.50
N LYS A 38 -14.87 -10.23 0.71
CA LYS A 38 -15.68 -9.01 0.74
C LYS A 38 -14.90 -7.83 0.16
N GLN A 39 -15.61 -6.97 -0.54
CA GLN A 39 -15.08 -5.68 -1.00
C GLN A 39 -16.18 -4.63 -1.01
N GLY A 40 -15.79 -3.38 -0.93
CA GLY A 40 -16.71 -2.26 -1.07
C GLY A 40 -16.03 -0.93 -0.81
N SER A 41 -16.84 0.09 -0.64
CA SER A 41 -16.40 1.43 -0.28
C SER A 41 -17.41 2.10 0.64
N PHE A 42 -16.94 3.08 1.39
CA PHE A 42 -17.77 3.94 2.23
C PHE A 42 -17.03 5.27 2.48
N PHE A 43 -17.71 6.23 3.09
CA PHE A 43 -17.10 7.49 3.54
C PHE A 43 -17.03 7.52 5.07
N ALA A 44 -15.95 8.09 5.61
CA ALA A 44 -15.75 8.28 7.04
C ALA A 44 -15.64 9.77 7.38
N GLY A 45 -16.26 10.17 8.49
CA GLY A 45 -16.26 11.56 8.94
C GLY A 45 -17.10 12.46 8.04
N GLY A 46 -16.63 13.69 7.85
CA GLY A 46 -17.35 14.75 7.17
C GLY A 46 -18.18 15.62 8.11
N ARG A 47 -18.43 16.85 7.68
CA ARG A 47 -19.32 17.81 8.35
C ARG A 47 -20.12 18.59 7.33
N ASP A 48 -21.31 18.98 7.73
CA ASP A 48 -22.18 19.80 6.91
C ASP A 48 -21.85 21.28 7.10
N ILE A 49 -21.77 22.01 5.99
CA ILE A 49 -21.63 23.47 5.97
C ILE A 49 -22.72 24.07 5.09
N GLU A 50 -23.30 25.16 5.55
CA GLU A 50 -24.15 26.01 4.71
C GLU A 50 -23.28 26.96 3.90
N SER A 51 -23.63 27.15 2.63
CA SER A 51 -22.98 28.08 1.72
C SER A 51 -24.02 28.75 0.84
N ASP A 52 -23.78 30.01 0.51
CA ASP A 52 -24.59 30.79 -0.43
C ASP A 52 -23.91 31.04 -1.78
N THR A 53 -22.77 30.38 -2.02
CA THR A 53 -21.98 30.50 -3.26
C THR A 53 -21.65 29.14 -3.90
N LEU A 54 -22.55 28.15 -3.80
CA LEU A 54 -22.33 26.80 -4.35
C LEU A 54 -22.33 26.76 -5.89
N SER A 55 -22.95 27.72 -6.55
CA SER A 55 -23.09 27.78 -8.02
C SER A 55 -23.10 29.22 -8.52
N THR A 56 -22.51 29.45 -9.70
CA THR A 56 -22.65 30.69 -10.48
C THR A 56 -23.58 30.54 -11.67
N LEU A 57 -24.15 29.34 -11.87
CA LEU A 57 -25.01 29.00 -13.01
C LEU A 57 -26.48 29.28 -12.67
N PRO A 58 -27.27 29.92 -13.57
CA PRO A 58 -28.67 30.24 -13.33
C PRO A 58 -29.58 29.04 -13.01
N GLN A 59 -29.21 27.85 -13.48
CA GLN A 59 -29.99 26.62 -13.33
C GLN A 59 -29.72 25.83 -12.04
N ALA A 60 -28.81 26.29 -11.18
CA ALA A 60 -28.44 25.58 -9.95
C ALA A 60 -28.50 26.51 -8.74
N GLU A 61 -29.06 26.02 -7.64
CA GLU A 61 -29.23 26.80 -6.42
C GLU A 61 -27.87 27.16 -5.81
N PRO A 62 -27.56 28.46 -5.65
CA PRO A 62 -26.29 28.89 -5.05
C PRO A 62 -26.30 28.70 -3.52
N LYS A 63 -27.49 28.59 -2.91
CA LYS A 63 -27.67 28.39 -1.47
C LYS A 63 -27.98 26.94 -1.15
N GLY A 64 -27.23 26.35 -0.24
CA GLY A 64 -27.51 24.99 0.22
C GLY A 64 -26.52 24.51 1.26
N THR A 65 -26.74 23.28 1.71
CA THR A 65 -25.87 22.56 2.63
C THR A 65 -25.05 21.53 1.87
N VAL A 66 -23.74 21.49 2.11
CA VAL A 66 -22.83 20.51 1.52
C VAL A 66 -22.02 19.80 2.61
N THR A 67 -21.78 18.50 2.44
CA THR A 67 -20.88 17.74 3.30
C THR A 67 -19.45 17.83 2.78
N VAL A 68 -18.55 18.31 3.63
CA VAL A 68 -17.12 18.48 3.34
C VAL A 68 -16.25 17.70 4.33
N GLU A 69 -14.97 17.51 4.01
CA GLU A 69 -13.95 16.86 4.88
C GLU A 69 -14.17 15.35 5.14
N GLN A 70 -15.08 14.70 4.41
CA GLN A 70 -15.23 13.25 4.42
C GLN A 70 -14.06 12.55 3.73
N MET A 71 -13.62 11.44 4.31
CA MET A 71 -12.59 10.58 3.76
C MET A 71 -13.23 9.42 2.98
N TYR A 72 -12.89 9.28 1.70
CA TYR A 72 -13.25 8.09 0.93
C TYR A 72 -12.42 6.89 1.42
N VAL A 73 -13.07 5.73 1.55
CA VAL A 73 -12.39 4.48 1.90
C VAL A 73 -12.84 3.38 0.95
N GLN A 74 -11.89 2.73 0.30
CA GLN A 74 -12.10 1.47 -0.39
C GLN A 74 -11.49 0.31 0.41
N TYR A 75 -12.21 -0.80 0.53
CA TYR A 75 -11.72 -1.97 1.24
C TYR A 75 -11.85 -3.29 0.50
N GLN A 76 -10.93 -4.21 0.81
CA GLN A 76 -10.95 -5.60 0.35
C GLN A 76 -10.47 -6.54 1.48
N VAL A 77 -11.20 -7.65 1.65
CA VAL A 77 -10.94 -8.69 2.66
C VAL A 77 -10.76 -10.03 1.95
N PRO A 78 -9.59 -10.71 2.07
CA PRO A 78 -9.38 -12.03 1.49
C PRO A 78 -10.10 -13.13 2.28
N VAL A 79 -10.29 -14.29 1.66
CA VAL A 79 -10.97 -15.46 2.29
C VAL A 79 -10.30 -15.93 3.58
N HIS A 80 -8.97 -15.82 3.67
CA HIS A 80 -8.19 -16.21 4.84
C HIS A 80 -7.58 -14.98 5.52
N ALA A 81 -8.41 -13.97 5.80
CA ALA A 81 -8.00 -12.81 6.58
C ALA A 81 -7.69 -13.20 8.03
N ASN A 82 -6.68 -12.53 8.58
CA ASN A 82 -6.29 -12.56 9.98
C ASN A 82 -6.91 -11.34 10.70
N SER A 83 -6.67 -11.20 12.01
CA SER A 83 -7.34 -10.20 12.83
C SER A 83 -6.80 -8.77 12.72
N ALA A 84 -5.60 -8.55 12.17
CA ALA A 84 -5.07 -7.19 12.02
C ALA A 84 -5.46 -6.58 10.66
N SER A 85 -5.52 -5.25 10.62
CA SER A 85 -5.94 -4.48 9.44
C SER A 85 -4.83 -3.52 9.01
N VAL A 86 -4.68 -3.30 7.70
CA VAL A 86 -3.71 -2.34 7.14
C VAL A 86 -4.48 -1.17 6.55
N VAL A 87 -4.17 0.03 7.02
CA VAL A 87 -4.70 1.25 6.42
C VAL A 87 -3.57 1.91 5.64
N PHE A 88 -3.77 2.08 4.35
CA PHE A 88 -2.87 2.84 3.49
C PHE A 88 -3.37 4.27 3.35
N ILE A 89 -2.46 5.22 3.56
CA ILE A 89 -2.72 6.66 3.53
C ILE A 89 -1.68 7.26 2.60
N HIS A 90 -2.12 7.86 1.50
CA HIS A 90 -1.22 8.45 0.51
C HIS A 90 -0.54 9.73 1.03
N GLY A 91 0.56 10.12 0.38
CA GLY A 91 1.31 11.35 0.67
C GLY A 91 0.77 12.61 -0.03
N CYS A 92 1.57 13.69 -0.06
CA CYS A 92 1.23 14.84 -0.89
C CYS A 92 1.11 14.42 -2.35
N CYS A 93 0.18 15.10 -3.03
CA CYS A 93 0.19 15.16 -4.49
C CYS A 93 -0.16 13.82 -5.17
N LEU A 94 -0.63 12.86 -4.37
CA LEU A 94 -1.04 11.52 -4.75
C LEU A 94 -2.47 11.27 -4.27
N THR A 95 -3.00 10.09 -4.60
CA THR A 95 -4.27 9.56 -4.12
C THR A 95 -4.06 8.11 -3.68
N GLY A 96 -5.13 7.40 -3.32
CA GLY A 96 -5.11 5.96 -3.09
C GLY A 96 -4.41 5.13 -4.18
N ALA A 97 -4.30 5.64 -5.41
CA ALA A 97 -3.56 5.03 -6.52
C ALA A 97 -2.07 4.77 -6.20
N GLU A 98 -1.47 5.48 -5.24
CA GLU A 98 -0.11 5.22 -4.76
C GLU A 98 0.10 3.75 -4.35
N TRP A 99 -0.95 3.11 -3.85
CA TRP A 99 -0.91 1.75 -3.32
C TRP A 99 -1.42 0.70 -4.31
N GLU A 100 -1.96 1.11 -5.46
CA GLU A 100 -2.54 0.22 -6.46
C GLU A 100 -1.46 -0.31 -7.42
N THR A 101 -1.75 -0.44 -8.71
CA THR A 101 -0.77 -0.87 -9.71
C THR A 101 0.32 0.20 -9.83
N THR A 102 1.58 -0.23 -9.84
CA THR A 102 2.72 0.67 -10.04
C THR A 102 2.68 1.31 -11.44
N PRO A 103 3.30 2.49 -11.65
CA PRO A 103 3.26 3.18 -12.95
C PRO A 103 3.79 2.35 -14.13
N ASP A 104 4.66 1.36 -13.88
CA ASP A 104 5.20 0.45 -14.89
C ASP A 104 4.41 -0.87 -15.02
N GLY A 105 3.23 -0.96 -14.41
CA GLY A 105 2.30 -2.09 -14.58
C GLY A 105 2.55 -3.28 -13.67
N ARG A 106 3.55 -3.23 -12.78
CA ARG A 106 3.71 -4.25 -11.73
C ARG A 106 2.67 -4.08 -10.62
N THR A 107 2.40 -5.16 -9.91
CA THR A 107 1.59 -5.16 -8.68
C THR A 107 2.15 -4.22 -7.62
N GLY A 108 1.32 -3.31 -7.09
CA GLY A 108 1.71 -2.52 -5.91
C GLY A 108 1.13 -3.05 -4.61
N TRP A 109 1.23 -2.24 -3.57
CA TRP A 109 1.21 -2.71 -2.20
C TRP A 109 -0.16 -3.23 -1.77
N ALA A 110 -1.25 -2.59 -2.21
CA ALA A 110 -2.60 -3.00 -1.86
C ALA A 110 -2.87 -4.44 -2.30
N GLU A 111 -2.47 -4.83 -3.51
CA GLU A 111 -2.61 -6.22 -3.96
C GLU A 111 -1.56 -7.13 -3.36
N TYR A 112 -0.33 -6.65 -3.23
CA TYR A 112 0.77 -7.36 -2.59
C TYR A 112 0.34 -7.84 -1.19
N PHE A 113 -0.31 -7.01 -0.35
CA PHE A 113 -0.80 -7.34 0.99
C PHE A 113 -2.07 -8.20 1.05
N ARG A 114 -2.82 -8.36 -0.05
CA ARG A 114 -3.96 -9.28 -0.11
C ARG A 114 -3.55 -10.71 -0.47
N SER A 115 -2.41 -10.88 -1.13
CA SER A 115 -1.96 -12.18 -1.61
C SER A 115 -1.64 -13.14 -0.46
N SER A 116 -2.15 -14.38 -0.54
CA SER A 116 -2.13 -15.40 0.51
C SER A 116 -0.76 -16.04 0.79
N LYS A 117 0.30 -15.68 0.05
CA LYS A 117 1.61 -16.34 0.13
C LYS A 117 2.65 -15.65 1.04
N ARG A 118 2.27 -14.69 1.90
CA ARG A 118 3.24 -14.11 2.84
C ARG A 118 3.49 -14.97 4.09
N PRO A 119 4.77 -15.24 4.45
CA PRO A 119 5.15 -15.92 5.69
C PRO A 119 5.11 -14.98 6.91
N SER A 120 4.01 -14.23 7.04
CA SER A 120 3.61 -13.56 8.28
C SER A 120 2.09 -13.47 8.28
N SER A 121 1.49 -14.48 8.88
CA SER A 121 0.18 -14.42 9.52
C SER A 121 0.04 -13.07 10.25
N GLY A 122 -0.80 -12.15 9.76
CA GLY A 122 -0.80 -10.80 10.32
C GLY A 122 -1.98 -9.91 9.97
N CYS A 123 -2.06 -9.38 8.75
CA CYS A 123 -2.86 -8.17 8.50
C CYS A 123 -3.68 -8.19 7.20
N THR A 124 -5.04 -8.19 7.21
CA THR A 124 -5.85 -7.95 5.99
C THR A 124 -7.31 -7.53 6.18
N GLU A 125 -7.54 -6.32 6.68
CA GLU A 125 -8.52 -5.41 6.08
C GLU A 125 -7.72 -4.26 5.48
N ILE A 126 -7.69 -4.15 4.15
CA ILE A 126 -6.94 -3.08 3.49
C ILE A 126 -7.89 -1.93 3.25
N ARG A 127 -7.61 -0.76 3.82
CA ARG A 127 -8.35 0.49 3.55
C ARG A 127 -7.45 1.43 2.77
N ILE A 128 -7.85 1.78 1.56
CA ILE A 128 -7.18 2.79 0.74
C ILE A 128 -7.95 4.10 0.91
N CYS A 129 -7.26 5.10 1.46
CA CYS A 129 -7.70 6.49 1.49
C CYS A 129 -6.99 7.24 0.36
#